data_AF-A0A6I9VAM5-F1
#
_entry.id   AF-A0A6I9VAM5-F1
#
_cell.length_a   1.000
_cell.length_b   1.000
_cell.length_c   1.000
_cell.angle_alpha   90.00
_cell.angle_beta   90.00
_cell.angle_gamma   90.00
#
_symmetry.space_group_name_H-M   'P 1'
#
loop_
_entity.id
_entity.type
_entity.pdbx_description
1 polymer ?
#
loop_
_entity_poly.entity_id
_entity_poly.type
_entity_poly.pdbx_seq_one_letter_code
_entity_poly.pdbx_strand_id
1 'polypeptide(L)'
;MQTPHFIFSLLIVVVVVIIGFLYIEQPEAPIKNSPTNGQSDSTTNKPINSFELNKDLDKYDKKQSCKVKINGDMLDNSPILTPHNQLEYMQPNSSGEIVVPHGHWLSFHCADKFAEPYGGQTLQAQCAGDKNFFINNEKVNFSKINCTTISIPTPIRTGLCCSGEGTELIIIGNEIKSNGSCYTIPTMQVCFDKILQIPRFVKRILTPASIHRQIKVKRKNFTSDDFFGGIDIDHFYKLSEQIKALRRQIGENALIYVTEENRLTRGHLAPKADMTYSGQQKGTFHHVNVMPQWQSFNAGNWSHLEDDVRQLAHDSNRSLIYFTGTCGVCRLPDENNIQQELYLGDDNNVIPVPKLFYIVVIDADSRKGIAIVGVNNPYLKIDELKTGGYLIAEDVSDDVDWIKWDRKNIKKGDRCWNRKNIKKGYCYAVSVPDFVKVVKDLPLVGLETTGILRLKEQPI
;
A
#
# COMPACT_ATOMS: atom_id res chain seq x y z
N MET A 1 -44.00 -0.19 -32.18
CA MET A 1 -44.09 0.30 -30.78
C MET A 1 -42.70 0.19 -30.17
N GLN A 2 -41.92 1.27 -30.24
CA GLN A 2 -40.61 1.39 -29.57
C GLN A 2 -40.84 1.97 -28.17
N THR A 3 -40.19 1.37 -27.17
CA THR A 3 -40.41 1.61 -25.74
C THR A 3 -39.62 2.84 -25.23
N PRO A 4 -40.11 3.55 -24.19
CA PRO A 4 -39.62 4.87 -23.79
C PRO A 4 -38.38 4.84 -22.86
N HIS A 5 -37.84 3.66 -22.56
CA HIS A 5 -36.77 3.51 -21.55
C HIS A 5 -35.39 3.98 -22.02
N PHE A 6 -35.12 3.99 -23.33
CA PHE A 6 -33.79 4.35 -23.83
C PHE A 6 -33.52 5.86 -23.78
N ILE A 7 -34.56 6.68 -23.91
CA ILE A 7 -34.44 8.15 -23.88
C ILE A 7 -34.21 8.65 -22.44
N PHE A 8 -34.78 7.99 -21.44
CA PHE A 8 -34.62 8.36 -20.03
C PHE A 8 -33.21 8.06 -19.51
N SER A 9 -32.62 6.92 -19.91
CA SER A 9 -31.24 6.58 -19.54
C SER A 9 -30.22 7.50 -20.21
N LEU A 10 -30.46 7.92 -21.46
CA LEU A 10 -29.57 8.86 -22.16
C LEU A 10 -29.63 10.26 -21.51
N LEU A 11 -30.81 10.72 -21.10
CA LEU A 11 -30.99 12.01 -20.41
C LEU A 11 -30.29 12.05 -19.04
N ILE A 12 -30.32 10.96 -18.27
CA ILE A 12 -29.64 10.91 -16.96
C ILE A 12 -28.11 10.94 -17.15
N VAL A 13 -27.58 10.23 -18.14
CA VAL A 13 -26.13 10.25 -18.44
C VAL A 13 -25.69 11.64 -18.91
N VAL A 14 -26.48 12.30 -19.77
CA VAL A 14 -26.17 13.66 -20.23
C VAL A 14 -26.24 14.69 -19.08
N VAL A 15 -27.20 14.58 -18.17
CA VAL A 15 -27.31 15.48 -17.01
C VAL A 15 -26.14 15.27 -16.03
N VAL A 16 -25.70 14.04 -15.79
CA VAL A 16 -24.55 13.76 -14.91
C VAL A 16 -23.24 14.26 -15.53
N VAL A 17 -23.07 14.14 -16.85
CA VAL A 17 -21.90 14.68 -17.57
C VAL A 17 -21.92 16.22 -17.56
N ILE A 18 -23.07 16.86 -17.76
CA ILE A 18 -23.19 18.34 -17.73
C ILE A 18 -22.92 18.89 -16.32
N ILE A 19 -23.42 18.24 -15.26
CA ILE A 19 -23.13 18.63 -13.87
C ILE A 19 -21.65 18.41 -13.53
N GLY A 20 -21.02 17.36 -14.08
CA GLY A 20 -19.59 17.11 -13.95
C GLY A 20 -18.71 18.17 -14.61
N PHE A 21 -19.11 18.72 -15.75
CA PHE A 21 -18.38 19.81 -16.42
C PHE A 21 -18.59 21.18 -15.77
N LEU A 22 -19.78 21.46 -15.21
CA LEU A 22 -20.06 22.73 -14.52
C LEU A 22 -19.29 22.90 -13.19
N TYR A 23 -18.70 21.82 -12.65
CA TYR A 23 -17.87 21.88 -11.43
C TYR A 23 -16.38 22.10 -11.70
N ILE A 24 -15.92 22.08 -12.96
CA ILE A 24 -14.50 22.16 -13.32
C ILE A 24 -14.10 23.55 -13.88
N GLU A 25 -15.05 24.39 -14.29
CA GLU A 25 -14.75 25.74 -14.78
C GLU A 25 -15.54 26.82 -14.02
N GLN A 26 -14.90 27.41 -13.01
CA GLN A 26 -15.22 28.78 -12.58
C GLN A 26 -13.96 29.64 -12.72
N PRO A 27 -13.96 30.66 -13.60
CA PRO A 27 -12.92 31.68 -13.61
C PRO A 27 -13.15 32.66 -12.45
N GLU A 28 -12.05 33.10 -11.82
CA GLU A 28 -12.04 34.14 -10.80
C GLU A 28 -12.74 35.42 -11.30
N ALA A 29 -13.62 35.97 -10.46
CA ALA A 29 -14.33 37.20 -10.75
C ALA A 29 -13.35 38.41 -10.77
N PRO A 30 -13.47 39.34 -11.73
CA PRO A 30 -12.62 40.52 -11.78
C PRO A 30 -13.00 41.52 -10.68
N ILE A 31 -11.99 42.03 -9.98
CA ILE A 31 -12.11 43.13 -9.03
C ILE A 31 -12.64 44.36 -9.77
N LYS A 32 -13.90 44.72 -9.53
CA LYS A 32 -14.49 45.99 -9.98
C LYS A 32 -14.10 47.09 -9.01
N ASN A 33 -13.20 47.97 -9.45
CA ASN A 33 -13.13 49.34 -8.96
C ASN A 33 -14.44 50.05 -9.33
N SER A 34 -15.03 50.78 -8.39
CA SER A 34 -15.99 51.84 -8.71
C SER A 34 -15.85 53.04 -7.78
N PRO A 35 -16.25 54.22 -8.27
CA PRO A 35 -15.57 55.47 -7.99
C PRO A 35 -16.35 56.39 -7.05
N THR A 36 -15.60 57.35 -6.50
CA THR A 36 -16.00 58.73 -6.20
C THR A 36 -17.42 59.00 -5.69
N ASN A 37 -17.50 59.44 -4.43
CA ASN A 37 -18.34 60.58 -4.06
C ASN A 37 -17.49 61.54 -3.23
N GLY A 38 -17.28 62.73 -3.79
CA GLY A 38 -16.64 63.83 -3.09
C GLY A 38 -17.65 64.60 -2.25
N GLN A 39 -17.17 65.15 -1.14
CA GLN A 39 -17.46 66.54 -0.80
C GLN A 39 -16.35 67.08 0.11
N SER A 40 -15.89 68.25 -0.27
CA SER A 40 -14.83 69.06 0.30
C SER A 40 -15.18 69.63 1.67
N ASP A 41 -14.18 69.83 2.53
CA ASP A 41 -13.82 71.20 2.91
C ASP A 41 -12.41 71.31 3.49
N SER A 42 -11.80 72.44 3.16
CA SER A 42 -10.41 72.84 3.35
C SER A 42 -10.02 73.11 4.81
N THR A 43 -8.76 72.87 5.18
CA THR A 43 -7.79 73.93 5.52
C THR A 43 -6.41 73.38 5.90
N THR A 44 -5.40 74.15 5.52
CA THR A 44 -3.95 73.95 5.52
C THR A 44 -3.25 74.14 6.88
N ASN A 45 -2.24 73.33 7.22
CA ASN A 45 -0.82 73.73 7.34
C ASN A 45 0.03 72.95 8.38
N LYS A 46 1.18 72.47 7.87
CA LYS A 46 2.51 72.26 8.49
C LYS A 46 2.83 70.98 9.29
N PRO A 47 4.10 70.52 9.19
CA PRO A 47 4.50 69.17 9.55
C PRO A 47 5.01 69.11 10.99
N ILE A 48 4.61 68.07 11.72
CA ILE A 48 5.26 67.69 12.97
C ILE A 48 6.02 66.41 12.71
N ASN A 49 7.34 66.54 12.57
CA ASN A 49 8.26 65.44 12.80
C ASN A 49 8.37 65.27 14.32
N SER A 50 7.76 64.22 14.86
CA SER A 50 8.08 63.72 16.19
C SER A 50 8.16 62.21 16.13
N PHE A 51 9.41 61.75 16.11
CA PHE A 51 9.93 60.61 16.85
C PHE A 51 8.96 59.48 17.24
N GLU A 52 9.32 58.29 16.75
CA GLU A 52 9.12 56.99 17.41
C GLU A 52 7.70 56.68 17.89
N LEU A 53 6.91 56.08 16.99
CA LEU A 53 5.84 55.21 17.43
C LEU A 53 5.82 53.93 16.59
N ASN A 54 6.15 52.84 17.28
CA ASN A 54 5.87 51.44 16.96
C ASN A 54 6.66 50.80 15.81
N LYS A 55 7.90 50.45 16.11
CA LYS A 55 8.60 49.27 15.57
C LYS A 55 8.05 47.93 16.10
N ASP A 56 6.83 47.92 16.66
CA ASP A 56 6.20 46.77 17.32
C ASP A 56 4.94 46.24 16.61
N LEU A 57 4.72 46.60 15.33
CA LEU A 57 3.64 46.04 14.52
C LEU A 57 4.03 44.82 13.67
N ASP A 58 5.29 44.36 13.75
CA ASP A 58 5.73 43.08 13.16
C ASP A 58 5.47 41.85 14.05
N LYS A 59 4.72 42.02 15.16
CA LYS A 59 4.22 40.90 15.97
C LYS A 59 2.82 40.46 15.51
N TYR A 60 2.59 40.41 14.20
CA TYR A 60 1.51 39.60 13.66
C TYR A 60 1.90 38.14 13.83
N ASP A 61 1.19 37.46 14.74
CA ASP A 61 1.29 36.04 15.04
C ASP A 61 1.44 35.26 13.72
N LYS A 62 2.66 34.80 13.41
CA LYS A 62 2.92 34.01 12.19
C LYS A 62 2.12 32.73 12.37
N LYS A 63 0.91 32.68 11.81
CA LYS A 63 -0.02 31.55 11.89
C LYS A 63 0.69 30.27 11.43
N GLN A 64 1.24 29.55 12.39
CA GLN A 64 2.14 28.44 12.15
C GLN A 64 1.32 27.20 11.79
N SER A 65 1.78 26.44 10.80
CA SER A 65 1.18 25.14 10.49
C SER A 65 1.44 24.14 11.62
N CYS A 66 0.54 23.16 11.76
CA CYS A 66 0.76 22.02 12.63
C CYS A 66 1.68 21.03 11.92
N LYS A 67 2.63 20.47 12.66
CA LYS A 67 3.62 19.50 12.18
C LYS A 67 3.71 18.36 13.18
N VAL A 68 3.28 17.17 12.78
CA VAL A 68 3.38 15.95 13.60
C VAL A 68 4.32 14.98 12.90
N LYS A 69 5.43 14.63 13.56
CA LYS A 69 6.40 13.68 13.03
C LYS A 69 5.90 12.25 13.18
N ILE A 70 5.97 11.48 12.09
CA ILE A 70 5.69 10.04 12.12
C ILE A 70 6.62 9.33 13.11
N ASN A 71 7.90 9.70 13.09
CA ASN A 71 8.89 9.19 14.03
C ASN A 71 9.20 10.26 15.07
N GLY A 72 8.88 9.97 16.33
CA GLY A 72 9.17 10.84 17.49
C GLY A 72 7.91 11.38 18.18
N ASP A 73 6.90 11.80 17.41
CA ASP A 73 5.66 12.35 17.99
C ASP A 73 4.53 11.31 18.05
N MET A 74 4.40 10.47 17.01
CA MET A 74 3.42 9.39 16.99
C MET A 74 3.87 8.19 17.83
N LEU A 75 3.01 7.76 18.74
CA LEU A 75 3.15 6.57 19.58
C LEU A 75 2.18 5.47 19.10
N ASP A 76 2.29 4.26 19.67
CA ASP A 76 1.43 3.13 19.31
C ASP A 76 -0.06 3.39 19.56
N ASN A 77 -0.40 4.23 20.54
CA ASN A 77 -1.77 4.61 20.86
C ASN A 77 -2.16 6.00 20.33
N SER A 78 -1.35 6.61 19.47
CA SER A 78 -1.75 7.85 18.78
C SER A 78 -2.98 7.59 17.89
N PRO A 79 -3.86 8.58 17.73
CA PRO A 79 -5.02 8.45 16.85
C PRO A 79 -4.62 8.31 15.39
N ILE A 80 -5.54 7.79 14.59
CA ILE A 80 -5.50 7.87 13.14
C ILE A 80 -5.90 9.28 12.75
N LEU A 81 -5.11 9.92 11.90
CA LEU A 81 -5.40 11.26 11.37
C LEU A 81 -5.93 11.13 9.95
N THR A 82 -7.06 11.75 9.66
CA THR A 82 -7.61 11.85 8.31
C THR A 82 -7.92 13.31 7.96
N PRO A 83 -7.96 13.67 6.66
CA PRO A 83 -8.53 14.94 6.26
C PRO A 83 -9.98 15.06 6.75
N HIS A 84 -10.42 16.28 7.05
CA HIS A 84 -11.77 16.50 7.58
C HIS A 84 -12.84 15.92 6.65
N ASN A 85 -13.74 15.11 7.20
CA ASN A 85 -14.80 14.38 6.48
C ASN A 85 -14.30 13.43 5.38
N GLN A 86 -13.05 12.99 5.43
CA GLN A 86 -12.51 11.96 4.54
C GLN A 86 -12.07 10.75 5.36
N LEU A 87 -12.13 9.57 4.72
CA LEU A 87 -11.84 8.28 5.34
C LEU A 87 -10.52 7.71 4.80
N GLU A 88 -9.49 8.54 4.76
CA GLU A 88 -8.16 8.14 4.32
C GLU A 88 -7.10 8.67 5.28
N TYR A 89 -6.03 7.89 5.47
CA TYR A 89 -4.91 8.30 6.31
C TYR A 89 -4.25 9.56 5.73
N MET A 90 -4.05 10.57 6.58
CA MET A 90 -3.14 11.68 6.29
C MET A 90 -1.78 11.11 5.85
N GLN A 91 -1.21 11.65 4.79
CA GLN A 91 0.12 11.25 4.33
C GLN A 91 1.16 12.25 4.85
N PRO A 92 2.30 11.77 5.38
CA PRO A 92 3.39 12.66 5.71
C PRO A 92 4.04 13.20 4.43
N ASN A 93 4.77 14.30 4.56
CA ASN A 93 5.60 14.84 3.50
C ASN A 93 6.94 14.07 3.38
N SER A 94 7.81 14.52 2.48
CA SER A 94 9.15 13.97 2.25
C SER A 94 10.14 14.16 3.42
N SER A 95 9.72 14.79 4.52
CA SER A 95 10.48 14.88 5.77
C SER A 95 9.90 13.97 6.87
N GLY A 96 8.87 13.18 6.55
CA GLY A 96 8.19 12.33 7.52
C GLY A 96 7.29 13.10 8.50
N GLU A 97 6.77 14.26 8.08
CA GLU A 97 5.89 15.11 8.88
C GLU A 97 4.51 15.21 8.25
N ILE A 98 3.45 15.01 9.04
CA ILE A 98 2.10 15.41 8.68
C ILE A 98 2.02 16.93 8.90
N VAL A 99 1.77 17.68 7.83
CA VAL A 99 1.67 19.14 7.88
C VAL A 99 0.23 19.56 7.63
N VAL A 100 -0.34 20.30 8.56
CA VAL A 100 -1.70 20.85 8.45
C VAL A 100 -1.63 22.37 8.54
N PRO A 101 -2.14 23.13 7.55
CA PRO A 101 -2.12 24.58 7.63
C PRO A 101 -2.92 25.09 8.83
N HIS A 102 -2.50 26.23 9.38
CA HIS A 102 -3.18 26.84 10.52
C HIS A 102 -4.68 27.03 10.25
N GLY A 103 -5.53 26.71 11.23
CA GLY A 103 -6.98 26.84 11.13
C GLY A 103 -7.66 25.79 10.25
N HIS A 104 -6.93 24.90 9.58
CA HIS A 104 -7.55 23.80 8.84
C HIS A 104 -8.00 22.70 9.80
N TRP A 105 -9.12 22.07 9.45
CA TRP A 105 -9.73 20.98 10.19
C TRP A 105 -9.20 19.63 9.73
N LEU A 106 -9.18 18.69 10.67
CA LEU A 106 -8.88 17.29 10.47
C LEU A 106 -9.72 16.45 11.43
N SER A 107 -9.88 15.17 11.11
CA SER A 107 -10.56 14.23 11.98
C SER A 107 -9.51 13.28 12.59
N PHE A 108 -9.61 13.11 13.91
CA PHE A 108 -8.85 12.13 14.66
C PHE A 108 -9.75 10.94 14.95
N HIS A 109 -9.22 9.73 14.80
CA HIS A 109 -9.98 8.51 15.02
C HIS A 109 -9.25 7.50 15.90
N CYS A 110 -10.02 6.75 16.68
CA CYS A 110 -9.59 5.55 17.41
C CYS A 110 -10.48 4.38 17.01
N ALA A 111 -9.88 3.20 16.83
CA ALA A 111 -10.64 1.98 16.50
C ALA A 111 -11.56 1.53 17.66
N ASP A 112 -11.14 1.74 18.91
CA ASP A 112 -11.99 1.48 20.09
C ASP A 112 -12.59 2.78 20.63
N LYS A 113 -11.80 3.56 21.37
CA LYS A 113 -12.17 4.91 21.79
C LYS A 113 -10.97 5.78 22.17
N PHE A 114 -11.17 7.09 22.24
CA PHE A 114 -10.22 7.98 22.89
C PHE A 114 -10.17 7.75 24.39
N ALA A 115 -8.99 7.95 24.98
CA ALA A 115 -8.85 8.01 26.42
C ALA A 115 -9.63 9.22 27.00
N GLU A 116 -9.93 9.15 28.30
CA GLU A 116 -10.54 10.28 29.02
C GLU A 116 -9.70 11.57 28.84
N PRO A 117 -10.34 12.74 28.70
CA PRO A 117 -11.77 13.02 28.93
C PRO A 117 -12.67 12.91 27.67
N TYR A 118 -12.13 12.46 26.54
CA TYR A 118 -12.84 12.58 25.26
C TYR A 118 -13.85 11.46 25.03
N GLY A 119 -13.43 10.21 25.23
CA GLY A 119 -14.22 9.04 24.83
C GLY A 119 -14.56 9.03 23.33
N GLY A 120 -15.49 8.15 22.93
CA GLY A 120 -15.93 8.01 21.54
C GLY A 120 -14.82 7.60 20.56
N GLN A 121 -15.16 7.42 19.29
CA GLN A 121 -14.20 6.99 18.25
C GLN A 121 -13.66 8.11 17.39
N THR A 122 -14.28 9.30 17.39
CA THR A 122 -13.91 10.41 16.49
C THR A 122 -13.88 11.72 17.25
N LEU A 123 -12.84 12.52 16.99
CA LEU A 123 -12.72 13.91 17.42
C LEU A 123 -12.45 14.80 16.21
N GLN A 124 -13.08 15.98 16.19
CA GLN A 124 -12.74 17.02 15.25
C GLN A 124 -11.68 17.93 15.87
N ALA A 125 -10.60 18.14 15.13
CA ALA A 125 -9.47 18.94 15.57
C ALA A 125 -9.19 20.03 14.53
N GLN A 126 -8.91 21.24 15.00
CA GLN A 126 -8.47 22.35 14.14
C GLN A 126 -7.02 22.67 14.45
N CYS A 127 -6.19 22.87 13.43
CA CYS A 127 -4.78 23.20 13.66
C CYS A 127 -4.60 24.55 14.39
N ALA A 128 -3.91 24.54 15.53
CA ALA A 128 -3.57 25.70 16.36
C ALA A 128 -2.09 26.11 16.29
N GLY A 129 -1.32 25.45 15.41
CA GLY A 129 0.11 25.64 15.20
C GLY A 129 1.04 24.75 16.02
N ASP A 130 2.21 24.47 15.44
CA ASP A 130 3.23 23.54 15.94
C ASP A 130 2.68 22.12 16.15
N LYS A 131 2.52 21.69 17.40
CA LYS A 131 1.96 20.38 17.74
C LYS A 131 0.64 20.51 18.47
N ASN A 132 -0.01 21.66 18.35
CA ASN A 132 -1.21 21.97 19.12
C ASN A 132 -2.42 22.04 18.20
N PHE A 133 -3.54 21.54 18.72
CA PHE A 133 -4.82 21.48 18.03
C PHE A 133 -5.91 22.02 18.95
N PHE A 134 -6.88 22.73 18.38
CA PHE A 134 -8.10 23.06 19.07
C PHE A 134 -9.06 21.88 18.98
N ILE A 135 -9.48 21.35 20.14
CA ILE A 135 -10.53 20.33 20.28
C ILE A 135 -11.53 20.89 21.28
N ASN A 136 -12.81 20.96 20.93
CA ASN A 136 -13.86 21.59 21.75
C ASN A 136 -13.46 23.01 22.24
N ASN A 137 -12.83 23.81 21.37
CA ASN A 137 -12.27 25.13 21.63
C ASN A 137 -11.09 25.21 22.63
N GLU A 138 -10.57 24.08 23.11
CA GLU A 138 -9.38 24.05 23.97
C GLU A 138 -8.12 23.73 23.16
N LYS A 139 -7.03 24.46 23.44
CA LYS A 139 -5.72 24.20 22.81
C LYS A 139 -5.02 23.04 23.49
N VAL A 140 -4.89 21.92 22.79
CA VAL A 140 -4.32 20.67 23.30
C VAL A 140 -3.11 20.27 22.47
N ASN A 141 -2.03 19.86 23.15
CA ASN A 141 -0.86 19.32 22.49
C ASN A 141 -1.12 17.88 22.02
N PHE A 142 -0.65 17.54 20.81
CA PHE A 142 -0.82 16.23 20.18
C PHE A 142 -0.46 15.06 21.09
N SER A 143 0.62 15.19 21.88
CA SER A 143 1.08 14.15 22.80
C SER A 143 0.06 13.75 23.88
N LYS A 144 -0.95 14.59 24.14
CA LYS A 144 -2.01 14.33 25.12
C LYS A 144 -3.26 13.70 24.51
N ILE A 145 -3.29 13.49 23.19
CA ILE A 145 -4.46 13.00 22.46
C ILE A 145 -4.19 11.56 22.07
N ASN A 146 -4.74 10.62 22.83
CA ASN A 146 -4.43 9.20 22.70
C ASN A 146 -5.70 8.34 22.68
N CYS A 147 -5.62 7.23 21.97
CA CYS A 147 -6.56 6.14 22.05
C CYS A 147 -6.31 5.30 23.32
N THR A 148 -7.35 4.60 23.79
CA THR A 148 -7.24 3.61 24.88
C THR A 148 -6.35 2.44 24.49
N THR A 149 -6.42 2.05 23.22
CA THR A 149 -5.65 0.95 22.63
C THR A 149 -5.12 1.36 21.26
N ILE A 150 -4.13 0.63 20.76
CA ILE A 150 -3.66 0.82 19.39
C ILE A 150 -4.77 0.50 18.38
N SER A 151 -4.94 1.37 17.39
CA SER A 151 -5.89 1.15 16.29
C SER A 151 -5.26 0.25 15.22
N ILE A 152 -5.54 -1.05 15.30
CA ILE A 152 -5.02 -2.05 14.35
C ILE A 152 -6.12 -2.36 13.31
N PRO A 153 -5.85 -2.16 12.00
CA PRO A 153 -6.77 -2.59 10.95
C PRO A 153 -7.08 -4.09 11.01
N THR A 154 -8.35 -4.44 10.83
CA THR A 154 -8.85 -5.82 10.78
C THR A 154 -9.45 -6.12 9.41
N PRO A 155 -9.49 -7.40 8.99
CA PRO A 155 -10.11 -7.77 7.72
C PRO A 155 -11.65 -7.66 7.83
N ILE A 156 -12.26 -6.98 6.86
CA ILE A 156 -13.70 -6.71 6.79
C ILE A 156 -14.23 -7.27 5.46
N ARG A 157 -15.25 -8.12 5.54
CA ARG A 157 -15.93 -8.68 4.38
C ARG A 157 -16.80 -7.62 3.72
N THR A 158 -16.66 -7.47 2.40
CA THR A 158 -17.49 -6.52 1.64
C THR A 158 -18.68 -7.21 0.96
N GLY A 159 -18.67 -8.54 0.83
CA GLY A 159 -19.63 -9.28 0.02
C GLY A 159 -19.47 -9.07 -1.50
N LEU A 160 -18.52 -8.25 -1.95
CA LEU A 160 -18.27 -7.98 -3.36
C LEU A 160 -17.31 -8.99 -3.96
N CYS A 161 -17.57 -9.42 -5.19
CA CYS A 161 -16.65 -10.23 -5.98
C CYS A 161 -15.45 -9.39 -6.46
N CYS A 162 -14.25 -9.98 -6.49
CA CYS A 162 -13.02 -9.28 -6.91
C CYS A 162 -12.31 -9.91 -8.12
N SER A 163 -12.46 -11.22 -8.35
CA SER A 163 -11.85 -11.94 -9.47
C SER A 163 -12.66 -13.19 -9.83
N GLY A 164 -13.91 -13.01 -10.25
CA GLY A 164 -14.79 -14.12 -10.64
C GLY A 164 -15.46 -14.84 -9.47
N GLU A 165 -16.29 -15.82 -9.81
CA GLU A 165 -17.09 -16.57 -8.85
C GLU A 165 -16.22 -17.25 -7.77
N GLY A 166 -16.72 -17.31 -6.53
CA GLY A 166 -15.99 -17.88 -5.40
C GLY A 166 -15.01 -16.91 -4.72
N THR A 167 -14.73 -15.74 -5.31
CA THR A 167 -13.88 -14.72 -4.70
C THR A 167 -14.65 -13.68 -3.90
N GLU A 168 -13.98 -13.07 -2.92
CA GLU A 168 -14.50 -11.96 -2.13
C GLU A 168 -13.43 -10.88 -1.93
N LEU A 169 -13.82 -9.62 -2.12
CA LEU A 169 -13.05 -8.47 -1.73
C LEU A 169 -13.13 -8.28 -0.22
N ILE A 170 -11.98 -8.32 0.44
CA ILE A 170 -11.81 -8.01 1.86
C ILE A 170 -11.09 -6.67 1.96
N ILE A 171 -11.56 -5.79 2.83
CA ILE A 171 -10.84 -4.56 3.19
C ILE A 171 -10.15 -4.80 4.52
N ILE A 172 -8.84 -4.67 4.57
CA ILE A 172 -8.14 -4.55 5.86
C ILE A 172 -8.14 -3.07 6.22
N GLY A 173 -8.90 -2.69 7.25
CA GLY A 173 -9.15 -1.29 7.62
C GLY A 173 -9.58 -1.13 9.08
N ASN A 174 -9.70 0.13 9.53
CA ASN A 174 -10.29 0.43 10.84
C ASN A 174 -11.75 0.83 10.66
N GLU A 175 -12.66 0.17 11.38
CA GLU A 175 -14.08 0.52 11.41
C GLU A 175 -14.35 1.63 12.43
N ILE A 176 -14.96 2.72 11.96
CA ILE A 176 -15.36 3.88 12.75
C ILE A 176 -16.87 3.98 12.72
N LYS A 177 -17.50 3.96 13.90
CA LYS A 177 -18.93 4.12 14.09
C LYS A 177 -19.25 5.58 14.36
N SER A 178 -20.17 6.13 13.59
CA SER A 178 -20.64 7.50 13.77
C SER A 178 -22.11 7.60 13.37
N ASN A 179 -22.94 8.18 14.24
CA ASN A 179 -24.37 8.41 14.02
C ASN A 179 -25.14 7.17 13.51
N GLY A 180 -24.88 6.01 14.11
CA GLY A 180 -25.53 4.75 13.73
C GLY A 180 -25.03 4.12 12.42
N SER A 181 -24.07 4.75 11.73
CA SER A 181 -23.41 4.22 10.53
C SER A 181 -22.02 3.71 10.86
N CYS A 182 -21.54 2.72 10.10
CA CYS A 182 -20.17 2.21 10.15
C CYS A 182 -19.41 2.65 8.89
N TYR A 183 -18.21 3.17 9.08
CA TYR A 183 -17.33 3.62 8.01
C TYR A 183 -15.98 2.91 8.15
N THR A 184 -15.28 2.70 7.03
CA THR A 184 -13.97 2.05 7.06
C THR A 184 -12.90 3.01 6.56
N ILE A 185 -11.83 3.18 7.35
CA ILE A 185 -10.59 3.80 6.89
C ILE A 185 -9.69 2.67 6.36
N PRO A 186 -9.55 2.51 5.04
CA PRO A 186 -8.89 1.35 4.45
C PRO A 186 -7.36 1.45 4.55
N THR A 187 -6.69 0.32 4.76
CA THR A 187 -5.23 0.20 4.65
C THR A 187 -4.85 -0.51 3.35
N MET A 188 -5.55 -1.60 3.02
CA MET A 188 -5.35 -2.37 1.80
C MET A 188 -6.61 -3.18 1.46
N GLN A 189 -6.64 -3.69 0.24
CA GLN A 189 -7.72 -4.54 -0.28
C GLN A 189 -7.14 -5.90 -0.65
N VAL A 190 -7.76 -6.97 -0.17
CA VAL A 190 -7.38 -8.35 -0.49
C VAL A 190 -8.47 -8.94 -1.35
N CYS A 191 -8.12 -9.53 -2.49
CA CYS A 191 -9.01 -10.44 -3.19
C CYS A 191 -8.77 -11.85 -2.70
N PHE A 192 -9.75 -12.41 -1.99
CA PHE A 192 -9.63 -13.72 -1.34
C PHE A 192 -10.49 -14.75 -2.06
N ASP A 193 -9.89 -15.88 -2.41
CA ASP A 193 -10.58 -17.04 -2.95
C ASP A 193 -11.12 -17.88 -1.80
N LYS A 194 -12.44 -17.94 -1.65
CA LYS A 194 -13.08 -18.66 -0.53
C LYS A 194 -13.06 -20.17 -0.71
N ILE A 195 -12.90 -20.65 -1.94
CA ILE A 195 -12.89 -22.08 -2.27
C ILE A 195 -11.50 -22.64 -2.00
N LEU A 196 -10.47 -21.97 -2.53
CA LEU A 196 -9.07 -22.36 -2.32
C LEU A 196 -8.49 -21.85 -0.98
N GLN A 197 -9.21 -20.96 -0.29
CA GLN A 197 -8.77 -20.28 0.94
C GLN A 197 -7.40 -19.61 0.80
N ILE A 198 -7.20 -18.87 -0.30
CA ILE A 198 -5.94 -18.14 -0.56
C ILE A 198 -6.22 -16.70 -1.00
N PRO A 199 -5.33 -15.75 -0.69
CA PRO A 199 -5.35 -14.46 -1.37
C PRO A 199 -4.86 -14.58 -2.82
N ARG A 200 -5.70 -14.14 -3.77
CA ARG A 200 -5.34 -14.04 -5.19
C ARG A 200 -4.40 -12.86 -5.43
N PHE A 201 -4.76 -11.71 -4.87
CA PHE A 201 -3.95 -10.50 -4.88
C PHE A 201 -4.28 -9.58 -3.72
N VAL A 202 -3.36 -8.65 -3.44
CA VAL A 202 -3.55 -7.54 -2.51
C VAL A 202 -3.24 -6.24 -3.23
N LYS A 203 -4.19 -5.31 -3.20
CA LYS A 203 -4.08 -3.95 -3.72
C LYS A 203 -3.83 -2.97 -2.59
N ARG A 204 -2.87 -2.07 -2.78
CA ARG A 204 -2.60 -0.93 -1.90
C ARG A 204 -2.11 0.27 -2.70
N ILE A 205 -2.08 1.43 -2.06
CA ILE A 205 -1.42 2.62 -2.59
C ILE A 205 -0.10 2.78 -1.85
N LEU A 206 0.98 2.88 -2.60
CA LEU A 206 2.28 3.24 -2.07
C LEU A 206 2.50 4.73 -2.31
N THR A 207 2.83 5.48 -1.25
CA THR A 207 3.01 6.93 -1.34
C THR A 207 4.49 7.28 -1.23
N PRO A 208 4.91 8.49 -1.65
CA PRO A 208 6.29 8.96 -1.45
C PRO A 208 6.74 8.93 0.02
N ALA A 209 5.74 8.95 0.91
CA ALA A 209 5.89 8.97 2.35
C ALA A 209 6.19 7.60 2.97
N SER A 210 5.95 6.48 2.26
CA SER A 210 6.13 5.13 2.80
C SER A 210 7.56 4.85 3.29
N ILE A 211 8.58 5.57 2.79
CA ILE A 211 9.95 5.45 3.31
C ILE A 211 10.11 5.99 4.74
N HIS A 212 9.25 6.93 5.15
CA HIS A 212 9.24 7.55 6.48
C HIS A 212 8.35 6.83 7.48
N ARG A 213 7.99 5.57 7.21
CA ARG A 213 7.24 4.71 8.11
C ARG A 213 7.77 4.74 9.55
N GLN A 214 6.90 4.45 10.51
CA GLN A 214 7.32 4.27 11.89
C GLN A 214 8.36 3.14 12.01
N ILE A 215 9.50 3.45 12.62
CA ILE A 215 10.58 2.48 12.84
C ILE A 215 10.40 1.74 14.17
N LYS A 216 11.05 0.58 14.31
CA LYS A 216 11.07 -0.22 15.56
C LYS A 216 9.70 -0.70 16.05
N VAL A 217 8.66 -0.68 15.22
CA VAL A 217 7.35 -1.27 15.54
C VAL A 217 7.50 -2.77 15.76
N LYS A 218 7.04 -3.29 16.88
CA LYS A 218 7.10 -4.74 17.18
C LYS A 218 6.17 -5.52 16.24
N ARG A 219 6.63 -6.67 15.75
CA ARG A 219 5.81 -7.60 14.96
C ARG A 219 4.78 -8.27 15.90
N LYS A 220 3.59 -8.59 15.40
CA LYS A 220 2.63 -9.47 16.08
C LYS A 220 2.68 -10.88 15.48
N ASN A 221 2.06 -11.84 16.16
CA ASN A 221 1.79 -13.15 15.58
C ASN A 221 0.73 -13.02 14.47
N PHE A 222 0.74 -13.95 13.52
CA PHE A 222 -0.24 -13.96 12.47
C PHE A 222 -1.60 -14.42 13.00
N THR A 223 -2.68 -13.90 12.39
CA THR A 223 -4.05 -14.25 12.72
C THR A 223 -4.79 -14.73 11.47
N SER A 224 -5.50 -15.85 11.58
CA SER A 224 -6.33 -16.40 10.50
C SER A 224 -7.76 -15.86 10.53
N ASP A 225 -8.21 -15.40 11.70
CA ASP A 225 -9.61 -15.11 11.99
C ASP A 225 -10.52 -16.25 11.50
N ASP A 226 -11.73 -15.96 11.04
CA ASP A 226 -12.71 -16.96 10.57
C ASP A 226 -12.57 -17.31 9.07
N PHE A 227 -11.58 -16.77 8.36
CA PHE A 227 -11.42 -16.93 6.90
C PHE A 227 -11.00 -18.33 6.45
N PHE A 228 -10.46 -19.14 7.36
CA PHE A 228 -9.88 -20.45 7.05
C PHE A 228 -10.59 -21.58 7.79
N GLY A 229 -11.90 -21.45 8.04
CA GLY A 229 -12.71 -22.52 8.65
C GLY A 229 -12.21 -23.02 10.02
N GLY A 230 -11.50 -22.18 10.78
CA GLY A 230 -10.92 -22.53 12.08
C GLY A 230 -9.56 -23.25 12.01
N ILE A 231 -8.96 -23.40 10.82
CA ILE A 231 -7.65 -24.03 10.63
C ILE A 231 -6.54 -23.15 11.23
N ASP A 232 -5.68 -23.76 12.03
CA ASP A 232 -4.43 -23.14 12.49
C ASP A 232 -3.40 -23.10 11.34
N ILE A 233 -3.51 -22.11 10.48
CA ILE A 233 -2.61 -21.90 9.34
C ILE A 233 -1.14 -21.78 9.78
N ASP A 234 -0.88 -21.20 10.96
CA ASP A 234 0.47 -21.03 11.50
C ASP A 234 1.14 -22.39 11.80
N HIS A 235 0.35 -23.43 12.08
CA HIS A 235 0.82 -24.80 12.25
C HIS A 235 1.60 -25.29 11.02
N PHE A 236 1.07 -25.06 9.82
CA PHE A 236 1.65 -25.57 8.57
C PHE A 236 3.01 -24.95 8.22
N TYR A 237 3.34 -23.80 8.82
CA TYR A 237 4.64 -23.14 8.64
C TYR A 237 5.71 -23.61 9.63
N LYS A 238 5.40 -24.52 10.57
CA LYS A 238 6.42 -25.13 11.44
C LYS A 238 7.33 -26.05 10.62
N LEU A 239 8.62 -26.05 10.92
CA LEU A 239 9.61 -26.83 10.16
C LEU A 239 9.24 -28.32 10.07
N SER A 240 8.84 -28.93 11.18
CA SER A 240 8.41 -30.33 11.23
C SER A 240 7.22 -30.62 10.31
N GLU A 241 6.25 -29.70 10.25
CA GLU A 241 5.04 -29.86 9.45
C GLU A 241 5.31 -29.65 7.96
N GLN A 242 6.19 -28.72 7.62
CA GLN A 242 6.68 -28.58 6.24
C GLN A 242 7.39 -29.84 5.76
N ILE A 243 8.29 -30.40 6.58
CA ILE A 243 8.99 -31.66 6.25
C ILE A 243 7.98 -32.79 6.04
N LYS A 244 6.99 -32.94 6.94
CA LYS A 244 5.93 -33.95 6.77
C LYS A 244 5.14 -33.75 5.48
N ALA A 245 4.71 -32.52 5.21
CA ALA A 245 3.93 -32.19 4.01
C ALA A 245 4.69 -32.49 2.73
N LEU A 246 5.95 -32.03 2.64
CA LEU A 246 6.76 -32.23 1.45
C LEU A 246 7.23 -33.67 1.30
N ARG A 247 7.46 -34.42 2.39
CA ARG A 247 7.76 -35.86 2.28
C ARG A 247 6.65 -36.66 1.61
N ARG A 248 5.38 -36.31 1.84
CA ARG A 248 4.25 -36.95 1.15
C ARG A 248 4.25 -36.69 -0.36
N GLN A 249 4.89 -35.62 -0.81
CA GLN A 249 4.92 -35.19 -2.22
C GLN A 249 6.20 -35.64 -2.94
N ILE A 250 7.36 -35.51 -2.30
CA ILE A 250 8.67 -35.70 -2.93
C ILE A 250 9.59 -36.70 -2.21
N GLY A 251 9.07 -37.49 -1.26
CA GLY A 251 9.85 -38.49 -0.53
C GLY A 251 10.96 -37.87 0.34
N GLU A 252 12.07 -38.58 0.54
CA GLU A 252 13.16 -38.09 1.40
C GLU A 252 13.89 -36.87 0.82
N ASN A 253 13.70 -36.56 -0.47
CA ASN A 253 14.22 -35.33 -1.07
C ASN A 253 13.72 -34.06 -0.35
N ALA A 254 12.59 -34.12 0.37
CA ALA A 254 12.10 -33.00 1.18
C ALA A 254 13.16 -32.44 2.14
N LEU A 255 14.01 -33.31 2.72
CA LEU A 255 15.08 -32.91 3.64
C LEU A 255 16.24 -32.16 2.97
N ILE A 256 16.40 -32.30 1.64
CA ILE A 256 17.40 -31.55 0.87
C ILE A 256 16.97 -30.08 0.76
N TYR A 257 15.67 -29.85 0.64
CA TYR A 257 15.12 -28.52 0.36
C TYR A 257 14.72 -27.79 1.64
N VAL A 258 14.02 -28.44 2.56
CA VAL A 258 13.50 -27.83 3.78
C VAL A 258 14.51 -27.97 4.91
N THR A 259 15.11 -26.84 5.28
CA THR A 259 16.18 -26.74 6.29
C THR A 259 15.87 -25.65 7.30
N GLU A 260 16.65 -25.54 8.37
CA GLU A 260 16.54 -24.42 9.32
C GLU A 260 16.84 -23.08 8.63
N GLU A 261 17.81 -23.07 7.70
CA GLU A 261 18.25 -21.89 6.97
C GLU A 261 17.29 -21.50 5.85
N ASN A 262 16.71 -22.49 5.16
CA ASN A 262 15.78 -22.25 4.07
C ASN A 262 14.57 -23.16 4.15
N ARG A 263 13.43 -22.54 4.47
CA ARG A 263 12.11 -23.14 4.58
C ARG A 263 11.07 -22.15 4.09
N LEU A 264 9.83 -22.60 3.93
CA LEU A 264 8.74 -21.70 3.55
C LEU A 264 8.35 -20.84 4.75
N THR A 265 8.22 -19.54 4.51
CA THR A 265 7.73 -18.56 5.48
C THR A 265 6.48 -17.87 4.97
N ARG A 266 5.82 -17.14 5.87
CA ARG A 266 4.63 -16.34 5.57
C ARG A 266 5.08 -15.10 4.80
N GLY A 267 5.19 -15.25 3.48
CA GLY A 267 5.53 -14.16 2.57
C GLY A 267 4.37 -13.20 2.48
N HIS A 268 4.57 -11.96 2.94
CA HIS A 268 3.52 -10.95 2.87
C HIS A 268 3.27 -10.54 1.41
N LEU A 269 2.02 -10.34 1.03
CA LEU A 269 1.66 -9.71 -0.25
C LEU A 269 1.70 -8.18 -0.14
N ALA A 270 1.16 -7.62 0.94
CA ALA A 270 1.43 -6.26 1.37
C ALA A 270 2.37 -6.29 2.59
N PRO A 271 3.66 -5.94 2.42
CA PRO A 271 4.64 -6.05 3.48
C PRO A 271 4.44 -4.94 4.52
N LYS A 272 4.82 -5.26 5.76
CA LYS A 272 4.86 -4.30 6.88
C LYS A 272 5.59 -3.01 6.51
N ALA A 273 6.67 -3.10 5.72
CA ALA A 273 7.50 -1.94 5.38
C ALA A 273 6.82 -0.93 4.45
N ASP A 274 5.69 -1.27 3.84
CA ASP A 274 4.93 -0.32 2.98
C ASP A 274 3.99 0.57 3.80
N MET A 275 3.74 0.19 5.05
CA MET A 275 2.78 0.83 5.92
C MET A 275 3.43 1.93 6.76
N THR A 276 2.89 3.15 6.65
CA THR A 276 3.44 4.33 7.34
C THR A 276 3.24 4.25 8.86
N TYR A 277 2.02 3.90 9.30
CA TYR A 277 1.62 3.92 10.71
C TYR A 277 1.78 2.56 11.39
N SER A 278 2.07 2.54 12.70
CA SER A 278 2.30 1.30 13.46
C SER A 278 1.07 0.40 13.51
N GLY A 279 -0.12 0.98 13.57
CA GLY A 279 -1.41 0.27 13.41
C GLY A 279 -1.47 -0.47 12.07
N GLN A 280 -1.25 0.25 10.96
CA GLN A 280 -1.21 -0.34 9.61
C GLN A 280 -0.16 -1.45 9.50
N GLN A 281 1.04 -1.23 10.03
CA GLN A 281 2.12 -2.22 10.08
C GLN A 281 1.71 -3.50 10.81
N LYS A 282 0.98 -3.40 11.92
CA LYS A 282 0.45 -4.57 12.63
C LYS A 282 -0.71 -5.22 11.87
N GLY A 283 -1.49 -4.43 11.13
CA GLY A 283 -2.57 -4.90 10.25
C GLY A 283 -2.10 -5.76 9.07
N THR A 284 -0.79 -5.87 8.78
CA THR A 284 -0.29 -6.74 7.70
C THR A 284 -0.19 -8.22 8.10
N PHE A 285 -0.28 -8.53 9.40
CA PHE A 285 -0.06 -9.87 9.96
C PHE A 285 -1.36 -10.71 9.99
N HIS A 286 -2.14 -10.67 8.91
CA HIS A 286 -3.31 -11.53 8.72
C HIS A 286 -3.01 -12.57 7.65
N HIS A 287 -3.43 -13.82 7.82
CA HIS A 287 -3.14 -14.89 6.86
C HIS A 287 -3.77 -14.64 5.49
N VAL A 288 -4.86 -13.86 5.42
CA VAL A 288 -5.41 -13.38 4.15
C VAL A 288 -4.47 -12.43 3.38
N ASN A 289 -3.31 -12.06 3.94
CA ASN A 289 -2.29 -11.23 3.29
C ASN A 289 -0.96 -11.99 3.08
N VAL A 290 -0.94 -13.33 3.16
CA VAL A 290 0.29 -14.11 3.01
C VAL A 290 0.15 -15.31 2.09
N MET A 291 1.26 -15.70 1.48
CA MET A 291 1.42 -16.96 0.76
C MET A 291 2.75 -17.64 1.13
N PRO A 292 2.89 -18.97 0.99
CA PRO A 292 4.15 -19.66 1.28
C PRO A 292 5.29 -19.16 0.38
N GLN A 293 6.37 -18.66 0.97
CA GLN A 293 7.48 -18.09 0.23
C GLN A 293 8.80 -18.64 0.78
N TRP A 294 9.71 -19.09 -0.09
CA TRP A 294 11.01 -19.58 0.37
C TRP A 294 11.78 -18.48 1.09
N GLN A 295 12.30 -18.76 2.27
CA GLN A 295 12.95 -17.76 3.12
C GLN A 295 14.09 -17.03 2.41
N SER A 296 14.89 -17.76 1.62
CA SER A 296 16.01 -17.20 0.86
C SER A 296 15.56 -16.28 -0.27
N PHE A 297 14.38 -16.49 -0.85
CA PHE A 297 13.75 -15.59 -1.82
C PHE A 297 13.10 -14.38 -1.13
N ASN A 298 12.28 -14.64 -0.10
CA ASN A 298 11.57 -13.62 0.69
C ASN A 298 12.54 -12.58 1.27
N ALA A 299 13.56 -13.02 2.02
CA ALA A 299 14.60 -12.15 2.59
C ALA A 299 15.72 -11.81 1.59
N GLY A 300 15.61 -12.27 0.34
CA GLY A 300 16.58 -12.06 -0.72
C GLY A 300 16.12 -10.99 -1.70
N ASN A 301 16.08 -11.33 -2.98
CA ASN A 301 15.76 -10.39 -4.05
C ASN A 301 14.33 -9.86 -3.96
N TRP A 302 13.39 -10.59 -3.34
CA TRP A 302 12.03 -10.10 -3.13
C TRP A 302 12.00 -8.88 -2.19
N SER A 303 12.65 -8.98 -1.02
CA SER A 303 12.73 -7.85 -0.08
C SER A 303 13.42 -6.63 -0.70
N HIS A 304 14.50 -6.82 -1.47
CA HIS A 304 15.19 -5.70 -2.14
C HIS A 304 14.29 -5.03 -3.18
N LEU A 305 13.51 -5.83 -3.91
CA LEU A 305 12.55 -5.31 -4.88
C LEU A 305 11.45 -4.48 -4.20
N GLU A 306 10.91 -4.95 -3.08
CA GLU A 306 9.95 -4.17 -2.29
C GLU A 306 10.57 -2.83 -1.80
N ASP A 307 11.86 -2.85 -1.43
CA ASP A 307 12.62 -1.63 -1.09
C ASP A 307 12.79 -0.68 -2.29
N ASP A 308 13.18 -1.21 -3.46
CA ASP A 308 13.39 -0.42 -4.68
C ASP A 308 12.10 0.28 -5.13
N VAL A 309 10.94 -0.39 -5.07
CA VAL A 309 9.66 0.25 -5.44
C VAL A 309 9.28 1.36 -4.46
N ARG A 310 9.55 1.18 -3.16
CA ARG A 310 9.36 2.24 -2.15
C ARG A 310 10.25 3.44 -2.41
N GLN A 311 11.50 3.20 -2.76
CA GLN A 311 12.42 4.26 -3.12
C GLN A 311 11.97 4.97 -4.40
N LEU A 312 11.48 4.23 -5.40
CA LEU A 312 10.93 4.80 -6.62
C LEU A 312 9.76 5.76 -6.33
N ALA A 313 8.79 5.36 -5.52
CA ALA A 313 7.66 6.23 -5.13
C ALA A 313 8.16 7.52 -4.47
N HIS A 314 9.16 7.42 -3.60
CA HIS A 314 9.77 8.56 -2.93
C HIS A 314 10.52 9.49 -3.91
N ASP A 315 11.49 8.96 -4.66
CA ASP A 315 12.35 9.74 -5.57
C ASP A 315 11.55 10.40 -6.69
N SER A 316 10.46 9.74 -7.13
CA SER A 316 9.54 10.29 -8.12
C SER A 316 8.57 11.30 -7.56
N ASN A 317 8.38 11.34 -6.24
CA ASN A 317 7.28 12.02 -5.56
C ASN A 317 5.92 11.66 -6.17
N ARG A 318 5.69 10.36 -6.43
CA ARG A 318 4.44 9.84 -7.01
C ARG A 318 3.81 8.78 -6.14
N SER A 319 2.48 8.75 -6.15
CA SER A 319 1.70 7.66 -5.61
C SER A 319 1.57 6.55 -6.63
N LEU A 320 1.85 5.32 -6.21
CA LEU A 320 1.80 4.13 -7.06
C LEU A 320 0.63 3.24 -6.64
N ILE A 321 -0.22 2.88 -7.61
CA ILE A 321 -1.18 1.79 -7.45
C ILE A 321 -0.39 0.49 -7.50
N TYR A 322 -0.51 -0.31 -6.45
CA TYR A 322 0.37 -1.44 -6.20
C TYR A 322 -0.45 -2.70 -5.97
N PHE A 323 -0.33 -3.67 -6.87
CA PHE A 323 -0.87 -5.01 -6.71
C PHE A 323 0.26 -6.00 -6.42
N THR A 324 0.09 -6.87 -5.44
CA THR A 324 0.95 -8.05 -5.24
C THR A 324 0.08 -9.30 -5.28
N GLY A 325 0.53 -10.36 -5.93
CA GLY A 325 -0.17 -11.64 -5.90
C GLY A 325 0.74 -12.78 -6.30
N THR A 326 0.12 -13.93 -6.57
CA THR A 326 0.85 -15.16 -6.86
C THR A 326 0.26 -15.90 -8.06
N CYS A 327 1.05 -16.75 -8.71
CA CYS A 327 0.60 -17.50 -9.89
C CYS A 327 1.28 -18.88 -9.96
N GLY A 328 0.48 -19.91 -10.25
CA GLY A 328 0.92 -21.29 -10.41
C GLY A 328 1.43 -21.95 -9.11
N VAL A 329 1.73 -23.24 -9.18
CA VAL A 329 2.25 -24.02 -8.04
C VAL A 329 3.71 -24.40 -8.30
N CYS A 330 4.56 -24.19 -7.30
CA CYS A 330 5.98 -24.51 -7.33
C CYS A 330 6.17 -26.03 -7.42
N ARG A 331 7.24 -26.46 -8.10
CA ARG A 331 7.56 -27.87 -8.25
C ARG A 331 9.00 -28.17 -7.85
N LEU A 332 9.19 -29.35 -7.26
CA LEU A 332 10.51 -29.92 -6.99
C LEU A 332 10.53 -31.40 -7.38
N PRO A 333 11.70 -31.96 -7.74
CA PRO A 333 11.81 -33.36 -8.11
C PRO A 333 11.67 -34.27 -6.89
N ASP A 334 10.87 -35.33 -7.05
CA ASP A 334 10.88 -36.49 -6.16
C ASP A 334 12.14 -37.36 -6.36
N GLU A 335 12.21 -38.47 -5.62
CA GLU A 335 13.34 -39.41 -5.65
C GLU A 335 13.59 -40.04 -7.03
N ASN A 336 12.58 -40.05 -7.90
CA ASN A 336 12.66 -40.54 -9.27
C ASN A 336 12.92 -39.41 -10.29
N ASN A 337 13.24 -38.20 -9.81
CA ASN A 337 13.40 -36.97 -10.60
C ASN A 337 12.12 -36.51 -11.33
N ILE A 338 10.94 -36.93 -10.87
CA ILE A 338 9.66 -36.45 -11.43
C ILE A 338 9.25 -35.18 -10.68
N GLN A 339 8.88 -34.14 -11.41
CA GLN A 339 8.48 -32.86 -10.83
C GLN A 339 7.10 -32.95 -10.18
N GLN A 340 7.04 -32.74 -8.85
CA GLN A 340 5.81 -32.76 -8.07
C GLN A 340 5.46 -31.36 -7.59
N GLU A 341 4.17 -31.04 -7.57
CA GLU A 341 3.65 -29.78 -7.04
C GLU A 341 3.74 -29.74 -5.52
N LEU A 342 4.04 -28.55 -5.01
CA LEU A 342 4.29 -28.32 -3.60
C LEU A 342 3.09 -27.71 -2.89
N TYR A 343 2.69 -28.36 -1.80
CA TYR A 343 1.64 -27.88 -0.91
C TYR A 343 2.08 -27.98 0.55
N LEU A 344 1.79 -26.95 1.35
CA LEU A 344 1.81 -27.06 2.81
C LEU A 344 0.46 -27.62 3.29
N GLY A 345 0.44 -28.15 4.50
CA GLY A 345 -0.80 -28.62 5.13
C GLY A 345 -0.89 -30.13 5.27
N ASP A 346 -2.11 -30.64 5.33
CA ASP A 346 -2.48 -32.05 5.43
C ASP A 346 -3.34 -32.49 4.24
N ASP A 347 -3.88 -33.71 4.27
CA ASP A 347 -4.64 -34.25 3.13
C ASP A 347 -6.00 -33.59 2.94
N ASN A 348 -6.52 -32.87 3.95
CA ASN A 348 -7.81 -32.20 3.90
C ASN A 348 -7.69 -30.68 3.70
N ASN A 349 -6.58 -30.09 4.13
CA ASN A 349 -6.34 -28.67 4.11
C ASN A 349 -4.96 -28.38 3.56
N VAL A 350 -4.92 -27.88 2.32
CA VAL A 350 -3.67 -27.60 1.61
C VAL A 350 -3.53 -26.12 1.28
N ILE A 351 -2.31 -25.61 1.38
CA ILE A 351 -1.94 -24.27 0.91
C ILE A 351 -0.92 -24.46 -0.21
N PRO A 352 -1.24 -24.06 -1.46
CA PRO A 352 -0.29 -24.18 -2.55
C PRO A 352 0.94 -23.31 -2.29
N VAL A 353 2.12 -23.87 -2.53
CA VAL A 353 3.36 -23.10 -2.58
C VAL A 353 3.43 -22.45 -3.95
N PRO A 354 3.37 -21.12 -4.09
CA PRO A 354 3.30 -20.49 -5.40
C PRO A 354 4.55 -20.72 -6.23
N LYS A 355 4.38 -20.88 -7.54
CA LYS A 355 5.48 -20.90 -8.52
C LYS A 355 6.11 -19.52 -8.64
N LEU A 356 5.27 -18.50 -8.78
CA LEU A 356 5.64 -17.11 -9.01
C LEU A 356 4.94 -16.20 -8.01
N PHE A 357 5.66 -15.17 -7.58
CA PHE A 357 5.08 -13.96 -7.01
C PHE A 357 5.15 -12.85 -8.06
N TYR A 358 4.23 -11.91 -8.01
CA TYR A 358 4.29 -10.74 -8.89
C TYR A 358 3.93 -9.47 -8.14
N ILE A 359 4.45 -8.36 -8.66
CA ILE A 359 4.15 -6.99 -8.28
C ILE A 359 3.74 -6.26 -9.55
N VAL A 360 2.58 -5.64 -9.59
CA VAL A 360 2.20 -4.70 -10.66
C VAL A 360 2.12 -3.31 -10.04
N VAL A 361 2.93 -2.40 -10.58
CA VAL A 361 2.97 -1.00 -10.14
C VAL A 361 2.57 -0.09 -11.27
N ILE A 362 1.66 0.83 -10.99
CA ILE A 362 1.16 1.80 -11.95
C ILE A 362 1.18 3.17 -11.30
N ASP A 363 1.87 4.11 -11.92
CA ASP A 363 1.85 5.52 -11.52
C ASP A 363 0.43 6.07 -11.69
N ALA A 364 -0.13 6.64 -10.62
CA ALA A 364 -1.53 7.04 -10.59
C ALA A 364 -1.86 8.15 -11.61
N ASP A 365 -0.91 9.04 -11.90
CA ASP A 365 -1.12 10.23 -12.73
C ASP A 365 -0.84 9.93 -14.21
N SER A 366 0.36 9.44 -14.50
CA SER A 366 0.83 9.20 -15.88
C SER A 366 0.30 7.90 -16.47
N ARG A 367 -0.20 6.98 -15.62
CA ARG A 367 -0.62 5.63 -15.99
C ARG A 367 0.48 4.77 -16.63
N LYS A 368 1.74 5.15 -16.51
CA LYS A 368 2.85 4.26 -16.85
C LYS A 368 2.96 3.18 -15.78
N GLY A 369 3.20 1.94 -16.20
CA GLY A 369 3.25 0.80 -15.28
C GLY A 369 4.26 -0.25 -15.69
N ILE A 370 4.61 -1.11 -14.74
CA ILE A 370 5.50 -2.25 -14.96
C ILE A 370 5.09 -3.38 -14.04
N ALA A 371 5.20 -4.61 -14.53
CA ALA A 371 5.02 -5.80 -13.71
C ALA A 371 6.39 -6.42 -13.43
N ILE A 372 6.61 -6.84 -12.19
CA ILE A 372 7.81 -7.55 -11.77
C ILE A 372 7.39 -8.93 -11.30
N VAL A 373 8.11 -9.95 -11.74
CA VAL A 373 7.84 -11.35 -11.46
C VAL A 373 9.03 -11.93 -10.69
N GLY A 374 8.76 -12.55 -9.55
CA GLY A 374 9.72 -13.24 -8.72
C GLY A 374 9.49 -14.75 -8.75
N VAL A 375 10.55 -15.52 -8.98
CA VAL A 375 10.54 -16.98 -9.03
C VAL A 375 10.72 -17.56 -7.63
N ASN A 376 9.66 -18.16 -7.09
CA ASN A 376 9.65 -18.76 -5.76
C ASN A 376 10.18 -20.20 -5.79
N ASN A 377 11.38 -20.37 -6.36
CA ASN A 377 12.12 -21.63 -6.35
C ASN A 377 13.63 -21.33 -6.38
N PRO A 378 14.28 -21.21 -5.22
CA PRO A 378 15.71 -20.84 -5.14
C PRO A 378 16.66 -21.98 -5.53
N TYR A 379 16.13 -23.16 -5.86
CA TYR A 379 16.91 -24.36 -6.19
C TYR A 379 17.14 -24.54 -7.68
N LEU A 380 16.46 -23.75 -8.52
CA LEU A 380 16.64 -23.80 -9.98
C LEU A 380 18.03 -23.32 -10.40
N LYS A 381 18.49 -23.91 -11.51
CA LYS A 381 19.53 -23.37 -12.36
C LYS A 381 18.92 -22.39 -13.35
N ILE A 382 19.76 -21.48 -13.85
CA ILE A 382 19.32 -20.43 -14.79
C ILE A 382 18.69 -21.02 -16.06
N ASP A 383 19.23 -22.11 -16.61
CA ASP A 383 18.71 -22.72 -17.84
C ASP A 383 17.30 -23.32 -17.65
N GLU A 384 16.98 -23.75 -16.41
CA GLU A 384 15.67 -24.31 -16.04
C GLU A 384 14.57 -23.24 -15.96
N LEU A 385 14.93 -21.95 -15.86
CA LEU A 385 13.95 -20.86 -15.86
C LEU A 385 13.17 -20.81 -17.18
N LYS A 386 13.87 -21.00 -18.30
CA LYS A 386 13.28 -20.98 -19.65
C LYS A 386 12.48 -22.25 -19.91
N THR A 387 13.10 -23.42 -19.74
CA THR A 387 12.47 -24.71 -20.04
C THR A 387 11.32 -25.04 -19.08
N GLY A 388 11.38 -24.56 -17.84
CA GLY A 388 10.33 -24.73 -16.83
C GLY A 388 9.19 -23.71 -16.89
N GLY A 389 9.18 -22.80 -17.88
CA GLY A 389 8.12 -21.79 -18.03
C GLY A 389 8.02 -20.83 -16.84
N TYR A 390 9.16 -20.40 -16.29
CA TYR A 390 9.22 -19.38 -15.24
C TYR A 390 9.33 -17.96 -15.80
N LEU A 391 9.79 -17.82 -17.04
CA LEU A 391 9.81 -16.57 -17.80
C LEU A 391 8.51 -16.48 -18.62
N ILE A 392 7.55 -15.69 -18.15
CA ILE A 392 6.18 -15.66 -18.69
C ILE A 392 5.99 -14.62 -19.80
N ALA A 393 6.92 -13.69 -19.94
CA ALA A 393 6.92 -12.64 -20.96
C ALA A 393 8.35 -12.14 -21.21
N GLU A 394 8.50 -11.26 -22.21
CA GLU A 394 9.76 -10.60 -22.50
C GLU A 394 10.24 -9.75 -21.33
N ASP A 395 11.52 -9.87 -21.08
CA ASP A 395 12.17 -9.32 -19.92
C ASP A 395 12.79 -7.95 -20.22
N VAL A 396 12.24 -6.90 -19.61
CA VAL A 396 12.60 -5.50 -19.82
C VAL A 396 13.40 -4.89 -18.65
N SER A 397 13.91 -5.70 -17.71
CA SER A 397 14.63 -5.12 -16.56
C SER A 397 15.87 -4.33 -16.92
N ASP A 398 16.55 -4.67 -18.02
CA ASP A 398 17.75 -3.94 -18.45
C ASP A 398 17.39 -2.56 -19.04
N ASP A 399 16.12 -2.34 -19.38
CA ASP A 399 15.60 -1.09 -19.94
C ASP A 399 15.10 -0.09 -18.89
N VAL A 400 15.15 -0.45 -17.60
CA VAL A 400 14.77 0.43 -16.49
C VAL A 400 15.96 0.67 -15.56
N ASP A 401 16.06 1.86 -14.97
CA ASP A 401 17.23 2.34 -14.24
C ASP A 401 17.09 2.31 -12.71
N TRP A 402 15.85 2.25 -12.22
CA TRP A 402 15.53 2.28 -10.80
C TRP A 402 15.61 0.90 -10.12
N ILE A 403 15.63 -0.18 -10.91
CA ILE A 403 15.77 -1.55 -10.43
C ILE A 403 17.26 -1.84 -10.18
N LYS A 404 17.64 -2.08 -8.91
CA LYS A 404 19.06 -2.16 -8.51
C LYS A 404 19.49 -3.54 -8.01
N TRP A 405 18.61 -4.54 -8.06
CA TRP A 405 18.93 -5.89 -7.56
C TRP A 405 20.00 -6.61 -8.40
N ASP A 406 20.79 -7.48 -7.78
CA ASP A 406 21.68 -8.41 -8.50
C ASP A 406 20.85 -9.58 -9.05
N ARG A 407 20.36 -9.40 -10.27
CA ARG A 407 19.40 -10.30 -10.93
C ARG A 407 19.89 -11.73 -10.99
N LYS A 408 21.20 -11.91 -11.07
CA LYS A 408 21.86 -13.19 -11.28
C LYS A 408 22.61 -13.65 -10.03
N ASN A 409 22.58 -12.88 -8.94
CA ASN A 409 23.39 -13.08 -7.74
C ASN A 409 24.88 -13.32 -8.07
N ILE A 410 25.43 -12.58 -9.03
CA ILE A 410 26.81 -12.73 -9.51
C ILE A 410 27.75 -11.88 -8.68
N LYS A 411 28.59 -12.53 -7.86
CA LYS A 411 29.80 -11.88 -7.36
C LYS A 411 30.67 -11.44 -8.54
N LYS A 412 31.14 -10.18 -8.48
CA LYS A 412 32.10 -9.60 -9.44
C LYS A 412 33.37 -10.47 -9.45
N GLY A 413 33.54 -11.32 -10.47
CA GLY A 413 34.66 -12.27 -10.60
C GLY A 413 34.29 -13.68 -11.11
N ASP A 414 33.03 -14.07 -11.05
CA ASP A 414 32.62 -15.43 -11.43
C ASP A 414 32.38 -15.57 -12.95
N ARG A 415 33.36 -16.18 -13.65
CA ARG A 415 33.42 -16.31 -15.12
C ARG A 415 32.42 -17.29 -15.79
N CYS A 416 31.67 -18.09 -15.04
CA CYS A 416 30.74 -19.08 -15.61
C CYS A 416 29.29 -18.79 -15.20
N TRP A 417 28.49 -18.24 -16.13
CA TRP A 417 27.08 -17.90 -15.88
C TRP A 417 26.19 -19.16 -15.71
N ASN A 418 26.46 -20.23 -16.47
CA ASN A 418 25.57 -21.41 -16.60
C ASN A 418 25.63 -22.42 -15.44
N ARG A 419 26.31 -22.13 -14.32
CA ARG A 419 26.39 -23.02 -13.13
C ARG A 419 25.91 -22.37 -11.83
N LYS A 420 25.28 -21.20 -11.90
CA LYS A 420 24.90 -20.42 -10.72
C LYS A 420 23.47 -20.73 -10.30
N ASN A 421 23.29 -21.07 -9.02
CA ASN A 421 21.98 -21.22 -8.41
C ASN A 421 21.44 -19.84 -8.03
N ILE A 422 20.14 -19.64 -8.22
CA ILE A 422 19.43 -18.40 -7.87
C ILE A 422 19.06 -18.37 -6.38
N LYS A 423 20.05 -18.57 -5.50
CA LYS A 423 19.82 -18.80 -4.06
C LYS A 423 19.02 -17.71 -3.37
N LYS A 424 19.14 -16.44 -3.78
CA LYS A 424 18.34 -15.32 -3.23
C LYS A 424 17.04 -15.07 -4.00
N GLY A 425 16.63 -16.01 -4.85
CA GLY A 425 15.55 -15.89 -5.82
C GLY A 425 15.95 -15.15 -7.09
N TYR A 426 15.14 -15.31 -8.13
CA TYR A 426 15.30 -14.65 -9.43
C TYR A 426 14.10 -13.74 -9.67
N CYS A 427 14.37 -12.48 -10.01
CA CYS A 427 13.33 -11.49 -10.33
C CYS A 427 13.59 -10.88 -11.71
N TYR A 428 12.51 -10.62 -12.44
CA TYR A 428 12.55 -9.97 -13.75
C TYR A 428 11.33 -9.08 -13.94
N ALA A 429 11.44 -8.10 -14.85
CA ALA A 429 10.39 -7.13 -15.12
C ALA A 429 9.85 -7.34 -16.52
N VAL A 430 8.56 -7.08 -16.70
CA VAL A 430 7.84 -7.25 -17.95
C VAL A 430 6.85 -6.09 -18.12
N SER A 431 6.41 -5.85 -19.35
CA SER A 431 5.33 -4.89 -19.60
C SER A 431 4.03 -5.34 -18.93
N VAL A 432 3.22 -4.40 -18.41
CA VAL A 432 1.89 -4.76 -17.85
C VAL A 432 1.00 -5.44 -18.91
N PRO A 433 0.94 -4.97 -20.18
CA PRO A 433 0.17 -5.64 -21.23
C PRO A 433 0.58 -7.10 -21.47
N ASP A 434 1.88 -7.42 -21.46
CA ASP A 434 2.33 -8.81 -21.65
C ASP A 434 2.09 -9.67 -20.41
N PHE A 435 2.29 -9.09 -19.22
CA PHE A 435 1.97 -9.76 -17.96
C PHE A 435 0.51 -10.23 -17.90
N VAL A 436 -0.43 -9.32 -18.21
CA VAL A 436 -1.86 -9.64 -18.14
C VAL A 436 -2.34 -10.54 -19.28
N LYS A 437 -1.50 -10.88 -20.27
CA LYS A 437 -1.81 -11.96 -21.23
C LYS A 437 -1.73 -13.33 -20.55
N VAL A 438 -0.91 -13.47 -19.52
CA VAL A 438 -0.69 -14.72 -18.79
C VAL A 438 -1.46 -14.76 -17.47
N VAL A 439 -1.38 -13.69 -16.66
CA VAL A 439 -2.03 -13.63 -15.35
C VAL A 439 -3.37 -12.91 -15.47
N LYS A 440 -4.47 -13.64 -15.27
CA LYS A 440 -5.85 -13.16 -15.48
C LYS A 440 -6.65 -12.92 -14.20
N ASP A 441 -6.13 -13.32 -13.05
CA ASP A 441 -6.80 -13.24 -11.74
C ASP A 441 -6.83 -11.81 -11.15
N LEU A 442 -6.40 -10.80 -11.92
CA LEU A 442 -6.40 -9.40 -11.53
C LEU A 442 -7.54 -8.64 -12.21
N PRO A 443 -8.02 -7.53 -11.61
CA PRO A 443 -9.06 -6.70 -12.21
C PRO A 443 -8.51 -5.94 -13.42
N LEU A 444 -8.68 -6.52 -14.62
CA LEU A 444 -8.07 -6.02 -15.86
C LEU A 444 -8.39 -4.55 -16.17
N VAL A 445 -9.61 -4.10 -15.88
CA VAL A 445 -10.07 -2.71 -16.11
C VAL A 445 -9.19 -1.68 -15.38
N GLY A 446 -8.56 -2.05 -14.27
CA GLY A 446 -7.67 -1.15 -13.50
C GLY A 446 -6.20 -1.19 -13.91
N LEU A 447 -5.82 -2.09 -14.83
CA LEU A 447 -4.43 -2.38 -15.18
C LEU A 447 -3.99 -1.81 -16.53
N GLU A 448 -4.84 -1.02 -17.19
CA GLU A 448 -4.46 -0.34 -18.43
C GLU A 448 -3.32 0.65 -18.19
N THR A 449 -2.29 0.58 -19.03
CA THR A 449 -1.10 1.44 -18.95
C THR A 449 -0.82 2.18 -20.24
N THR A 450 -0.26 3.38 -20.11
CA THR A 450 0.15 4.25 -21.24
C THR A 450 1.57 3.97 -21.72
N GLY A 451 2.32 3.13 -21.00
CA GLY A 451 3.71 2.77 -21.30
C GLY A 451 4.41 2.12 -20.11
N ILE A 452 5.71 1.83 -20.28
CA ILE A 452 6.56 1.23 -19.24
C ILE A 452 6.99 2.31 -18.24
N LEU A 453 6.83 2.00 -16.95
CA LEU A 453 7.25 2.90 -15.86
C LEU A 453 8.78 3.03 -15.82
N ARG A 454 9.28 4.26 -15.98
CA ARG A 454 10.71 4.62 -15.93
C ARG A 454 11.59 3.86 -16.93
N LEU A 455 11.11 3.71 -18.16
CA LEU A 455 11.94 3.27 -19.28
C LEU A 455 13.10 4.27 -19.49
N LYS A 456 14.32 3.76 -19.67
CA LYS A 456 15.49 4.58 -20.02
C LYS A 456 15.22 5.32 -21.32
N GLU A 457 15.56 6.61 -21.34
CA GLU A 457 15.59 7.36 -22.60
C GLU A 457 16.68 6.76 -23.49
N GLN A 458 16.32 6.33 -24.71
CA GLN A 458 17.32 5.91 -25.66
C GLN A 458 18.16 7.14 -26.05
N PRO A 459 19.50 7.04 -26.09
CA PRO A 459 20.32 8.12 -26.63
C PRO A 459 19.90 8.35 -28.09
N ILE A 460 19.50 9.59 -28.39
CA ILE A 460 19.10 10.06 -29.72
C ILE A 460 20.25 9.91 -30.71
#